data_AF-A0A0N1H2L2-F1
#
_entry.id   AF-A0A0N1H2L2-F1
#
_cell.length_a   1.000
_cell.length_b   1.000
_cell.length_c   1.000
_cell.angle_alpha   90.00
_cell.angle_beta   90.00
_cell.angle_gamma   90.00
#
_symmetry.space_group_name_H-M   'P 1'
#
loop_
_entity.id
_entity.type
_entity.pdbx_description
1 polymer ?
#
loop_
_entity_poly.entity_id
_entity_poly.type
_entity_poly.pdbx_seq_one_letter_code
_entity_poly.pdbx_strand_id
1 'polypeptide(L)'
;MSQTTVKTQEQYPCPLLEQRFSELKQAIIKPEDRDRVSESYARLKDALERESSRIAGLGPKAIPEVDFSIIESNGGQLPPSLVSVVHDTGCVIIRDVVSEAQATAWEAELKAYTKNHPKAYGFPKTNPTTYSLYWTRPQVQIRSHPRVMKAMNAVSRLWHVEDEAGCLFDLDSQVVYADRFRIRRPGLEYTLNAHQDSGAIERWEDPSYRACYQKIFEGKWEDYDAWAADHRSKAKTDLYYTGQSCSAFRSLQGWLSLSHTSPNSGTLRLLPSLKLTTAYQMLRPYFILNESFDNTTPLFPGATPADLQFKPPTPSIRI
;
A
#
# COMPACT_ATOMS: atom_id res chain seq x y z
N MET A 1 -38.65 30.83 -2.25
CA MET A 1 -38.63 29.48 -2.82
C MET A 1 -37.20 29.17 -3.20
N SER A 2 -36.49 28.41 -2.37
CA SER A 2 -35.09 28.03 -2.63
C SER A 2 -35.10 26.94 -3.70
N GLN A 3 -34.55 27.23 -4.87
CA GLN A 3 -34.33 26.23 -5.91
C GLN A 3 -33.19 25.32 -5.42
N THR A 4 -33.55 24.19 -4.84
CA THR A 4 -32.61 23.09 -4.61
C THR A 4 -32.18 22.59 -5.98
N THR A 5 -31.10 23.14 -6.53
CA THR A 5 -30.49 22.62 -7.74
C THR A 5 -30.00 21.22 -7.41
N VAL A 6 -30.75 20.20 -7.83
CA VAL A 6 -30.31 18.81 -7.77
C VAL A 6 -29.11 18.71 -8.70
N LYS A 7 -27.89 18.81 -8.15
CA LYS A 7 -26.65 18.65 -8.91
C LYS A 7 -26.62 17.21 -9.43
N THR A 8 -26.66 17.04 -10.74
CA THR A 8 -26.66 15.73 -11.40
C THR A 8 -25.30 15.04 -11.25
N GLN A 9 -25.28 13.70 -11.22
CA GLN A 9 -24.06 12.88 -11.10
C GLN A 9 -23.00 13.20 -12.17
N GLU A 10 -23.42 13.68 -13.35
CA GLU A 10 -22.55 14.07 -14.47
C GLU A 10 -21.57 15.21 -14.12
N GLN A 11 -21.80 15.95 -13.04
CA GLN A 11 -20.95 17.06 -12.60
C GLN A 11 -19.81 16.64 -11.66
N TYR A 12 -19.80 15.39 -11.19
CA TYR A 12 -18.85 14.94 -10.17
C TYR A 12 -17.76 14.01 -10.72
N PRO A 13 -16.51 14.13 -10.23
CA PRO A 13 -15.38 13.35 -10.74
C PRO A 13 -15.40 11.88 -10.31
N CYS A 14 -16.35 11.49 -9.45
CA CYS A 14 -16.61 10.11 -9.05
C CYS A 14 -18.08 9.95 -8.60
N PRO A 15 -18.60 8.71 -8.47
CA PRO A 15 -19.94 8.45 -7.95
C PRO A 15 -20.20 9.11 -6.60
N LEU A 16 -21.38 9.71 -6.43
CA LEU A 16 -21.88 10.13 -5.13
C LEU A 16 -22.17 8.89 -4.28
N LEU A 17 -21.67 8.88 -3.05
CA LEU A 17 -22.04 7.89 -2.06
C LEU A 17 -23.28 8.34 -1.27
N GLU A 18 -23.79 7.45 -0.42
CA GLU A 18 -24.96 7.70 0.41
C GLU A 18 -24.74 8.86 1.40
N GLN A 19 -25.83 9.48 1.85
CA GLN A 19 -25.80 10.66 2.73
C GLN A 19 -24.98 10.45 4.02
N ARG A 20 -24.93 9.23 4.57
CA ARG A 20 -24.08 8.90 5.72
C ARG A 20 -22.59 9.22 5.52
N PHE A 21 -22.10 9.24 4.28
CA PHE A 21 -20.72 9.61 3.97
C PHE A 21 -20.48 11.13 4.01
N SER A 22 -21.53 11.93 3.80
CA SER A 22 -21.51 13.38 4.09
C SER A 22 -21.40 13.61 5.59
N GLU A 23 -22.20 12.89 6.38
CA GLU A 23 -22.15 12.95 7.85
C GLU A 23 -20.78 12.49 8.37
N LEU A 24 -20.22 11.43 7.79
CA LEU A 24 -18.88 10.95 8.10
C LEU A 24 -17.82 12.03 7.85
N LYS A 25 -17.82 12.69 6.68
CA LYS A 25 -16.84 13.76 6.39
C LYS A 25 -16.92 14.89 7.42
N GLN A 26 -18.13 15.33 7.77
CA GLN A 26 -18.36 16.39 8.75
C GLN A 26 -17.92 15.98 10.17
N ALA A 27 -18.09 14.69 10.52
CA ALA A 27 -17.65 14.16 11.80
C ALA A 27 -16.13 14.05 11.92
N ILE A 28 -15.42 13.78 10.81
CA ILE A 28 -13.96 13.66 10.78
C ILE A 28 -13.31 15.04 10.77
N ILE A 29 -13.74 15.94 9.89
CA ILE A 29 -13.24 17.31 9.81
C ILE A 29 -14.42 18.27 9.96
N LYS A 30 -14.45 18.94 11.11
CA LYS A 30 -15.51 19.88 11.45
C LYS A 30 -15.37 21.19 10.66
N PRO A 31 -16.47 21.94 10.42
CA PRO A 31 -16.41 23.21 9.70
C PRO A 31 -15.43 24.23 10.28
N GLU A 32 -15.27 24.27 11.61
CA GLU A 32 -14.32 25.15 12.30
C GLU A 32 -12.84 24.86 12.01
N ASP A 33 -12.51 23.64 11.55
CA ASP A 33 -11.15 23.23 11.21
C ASP A 33 -10.77 23.53 9.75
N ARG A 34 -11.69 24.10 8.97
CA ARG A 34 -11.54 24.36 7.53
C ARG A 34 -10.24 25.06 7.18
N ASP A 35 -9.93 26.17 7.85
CA ASP A 35 -8.80 27.02 7.49
C ASP A 35 -7.48 26.29 7.76
N ARG A 36 -7.35 25.69 8.95
CA ARG A 36 -6.20 24.87 9.33
C ARG A 36 -5.93 23.72 8.35
N VAL A 37 -6.98 22.98 7.97
CA VAL A 37 -6.84 21.86 7.03
C VAL A 37 -6.53 22.35 5.61
N SER A 38 -7.09 23.48 5.19
CA SER A 38 -6.82 24.09 3.88
C SER A 38 -5.36 24.57 3.78
N GLU A 39 -4.84 25.23 4.82
CA GLU A 39 -3.43 25.62 4.90
C GLU A 39 -2.50 24.41 4.88
N SER A 40 -2.84 23.38 5.65
CA SER A 40 -2.15 22.09 5.66
C SER A 40 -2.09 21.45 4.27
N TYR A 41 -3.21 21.41 3.56
CA TYR A 41 -3.29 20.87 2.21
C TYR A 41 -2.48 21.70 1.20
N ALA A 42 -2.42 23.03 1.37
CA ALA A 42 -1.54 23.88 0.56
C ALA A 42 -0.06 23.52 0.77
N ARG A 43 0.41 23.43 2.03
CA ARG A 43 1.79 22.99 2.35
C ARG A 43 2.10 21.61 1.79
N LEU A 44 1.13 20.71 1.84
CA LEU A 44 1.24 19.35 1.30
C LEU A 44 1.43 19.35 -0.22
N LYS A 45 0.66 20.16 -0.96
CA LYS A 45 0.79 20.27 -2.42
C LYS A 45 2.18 20.78 -2.81
N ASP A 46 2.69 21.79 -2.12
CA ASP A 46 4.03 22.33 -2.38
C ASP A 46 5.12 21.26 -2.11
N ALA A 47 4.96 20.47 -1.05
CA ALA A 47 5.86 19.36 -0.74
C ALA A 47 5.80 18.26 -1.80
N LEU A 48 4.60 17.90 -2.27
CA LEU A 48 4.40 16.90 -3.32
C LEU A 48 4.99 17.32 -4.66
N GLU A 49 4.90 18.61 -5.04
CA GLU A 49 5.49 19.09 -6.29
C GLU A 49 7.02 18.95 -6.30
N ARG A 50 7.66 19.32 -5.18
CA ARG A 50 9.12 19.12 -5.00
C ARG A 50 9.49 17.65 -5.02
N GLU A 51 8.73 16.82 -4.31
CA GLU A 51 9.01 15.39 -4.21
C GLU A 51 8.77 14.65 -5.53
N SER A 52 7.70 15.00 -6.26
CA SER A 52 7.43 14.49 -7.60
C SER A 52 8.59 14.81 -8.55
N SER A 53 9.09 16.04 -8.50
CA SER A 53 10.25 16.46 -9.30
C SER A 53 11.51 15.66 -8.94
N ARG A 54 11.75 15.40 -7.65
CA ARG A 54 12.87 14.59 -7.16
C ARG A 54 12.76 13.14 -7.66
N ILE A 55 11.60 12.52 -7.51
CA ILE A 55 11.35 11.13 -7.95
C ILE A 55 11.50 11.02 -9.46
N ALA A 56 10.93 11.95 -10.23
CA ALA A 56 11.06 11.99 -11.68
C ALA A 56 12.54 12.12 -12.12
N GLY A 57 13.32 12.96 -11.45
CA GLY A 57 14.75 13.13 -11.73
C GLY A 57 15.60 11.90 -11.40
N LEU A 58 15.27 11.15 -10.35
CA LEU A 58 15.99 9.93 -9.95
C LEU A 58 15.57 8.70 -10.76
N GLY A 59 14.31 8.65 -11.21
CA GLY A 59 13.73 7.47 -11.85
C GLY A 59 13.79 6.24 -10.94
N PRO A 60 14.15 5.04 -11.46
CA PRO A 60 14.24 3.82 -10.66
C PRO A 60 15.18 3.91 -9.44
N LYS A 61 16.15 4.83 -9.43
CA LYS A 61 17.07 5.04 -8.30
C LYS A 61 16.40 5.69 -7.09
N ALA A 62 15.13 6.13 -7.21
CA ALA A 62 14.35 6.61 -6.08
C ALA A 62 13.96 5.49 -5.09
N ILE A 63 14.02 4.22 -5.51
CA ILE A 63 13.80 3.06 -4.65
C ILE A 63 15.11 2.72 -3.94
N PRO A 64 15.17 2.73 -2.60
CA PRO A 64 16.39 2.38 -1.90
C PRO A 64 16.67 0.87 -2.02
N GLU A 65 17.95 0.53 -2.09
CA GLU A 65 18.41 -0.86 -2.15
C GLU A 65 19.55 -1.13 -1.19
N VAL A 66 19.66 -2.39 -0.75
CA VAL A 66 20.70 -2.86 0.17
C VAL A 66 21.04 -4.31 -0.10
N ASP A 67 22.33 -4.65 0.00
CA ASP A 67 22.75 -6.04 -0.05
C ASP A 67 22.44 -6.74 1.27
N PHE A 68 21.92 -7.97 1.20
CA PHE A 68 21.58 -8.74 2.39
C PHE A 68 22.79 -8.96 3.32
N SER A 69 24.00 -9.00 2.78
CA SER A 69 25.25 -9.09 3.56
C SER A 69 25.43 -7.92 4.52
N ILE A 70 24.94 -6.72 4.18
CA ILE A 70 24.96 -5.53 5.04
C ILE A 70 23.98 -5.71 6.20
N ILE A 71 22.80 -6.29 5.94
CA ILE A 71 21.84 -6.62 7.01
C ILE A 71 22.45 -7.67 7.95
N GLU A 72 23.12 -8.69 7.41
CA GLU A 72 23.78 -9.73 8.20
C GLU A 72 24.90 -9.18 9.08
N SER A 73 25.76 -8.32 8.52
CA SER A 73 26.87 -7.71 9.28
C SER A 73 26.37 -6.68 10.30
N ASN A 74 25.22 -6.07 10.07
CA ASN A 74 24.55 -5.14 10.99
C ASN A 74 23.57 -5.86 11.94
N GLY A 75 23.90 -7.07 12.40
CA GLY A 75 23.13 -7.77 13.43
C GLY A 75 21.72 -8.22 13.02
N GLY A 76 21.43 -8.31 11.72
CA GLY A 76 20.11 -8.64 11.20
C GLY A 76 19.17 -7.44 11.04
N GLN A 77 19.69 -6.21 11.09
CA GLN A 77 18.92 -4.97 11.00
C GLN A 77 19.36 -4.12 9.80
N LEU A 78 18.46 -3.27 9.29
CA LEU A 78 18.84 -2.27 8.29
C LEU A 78 19.77 -1.22 8.94
N PRO A 79 20.77 -0.69 8.21
CA PRO A 79 21.58 0.42 8.68
C PRO A 79 20.71 1.64 9.06
N PRO A 80 21.01 2.38 10.15
CA PRO A 80 20.18 3.51 10.59
C PRO A 80 19.93 4.58 9.52
N SER A 81 20.93 4.87 8.68
CA SER A 81 20.77 5.81 7.56
C SER A 81 19.77 5.32 6.51
N LEU A 82 19.71 4.01 6.28
CA LEU A 82 18.76 3.39 5.36
C LEU A 82 17.35 3.34 5.96
N VAL A 83 17.21 3.14 7.28
CA VAL A 83 15.92 3.15 7.97
C VAL A 83 15.15 4.44 7.68
N SER A 84 15.78 5.61 7.83
CA SER A 84 15.14 6.90 7.53
C SER A 84 14.67 6.99 6.07
N VAL A 85 15.50 6.53 5.12
CA VAL A 85 15.16 6.57 3.69
C VAL A 85 14.01 5.62 3.38
N VAL A 86 13.99 4.43 3.98
CA VAL A 86 12.89 3.47 3.82
C VAL A 86 11.63 4.01 4.49
N HIS A 87 11.75 4.70 5.61
CA HIS A 87 10.61 5.33 6.26
C HIS A 87 9.94 6.37 5.39
N ASP A 88 10.73 7.19 4.70
CA ASP A 88 10.24 8.21 3.78
C ASP A 88 9.66 7.60 2.49
N THR A 89 10.35 6.62 1.91
CA THR A 89 9.98 6.03 0.60
C THR A 89 8.94 4.92 0.69
N GLY A 90 8.77 4.28 1.85
CA GLY A 90 7.83 3.19 2.08
C GLY A 90 8.19 1.87 1.38
N CYS A 91 9.41 1.73 0.87
CA CYS A 91 9.82 0.54 0.12
C CYS A 91 11.33 0.32 0.19
N VAL A 92 11.78 -0.91 -0.11
CA VAL A 92 13.20 -1.27 -0.17
C VAL A 92 13.41 -2.50 -1.05
N ILE A 93 14.53 -2.55 -1.75
CA ILE A 93 15.03 -3.76 -2.42
C ILE A 93 16.14 -4.37 -1.57
N ILE A 94 16.01 -5.64 -1.20
CA ILE A 94 17.08 -6.40 -0.54
C ILE A 94 17.68 -7.36 -1.57
N ARG A 95 18.93 -7.11 -1.96
CA ARG A 95 19.68 -7.92 -2.93
C ARG A 95 20.30 -9.14 -2.26
N ASP A 96 20.46 -10.21 -3.04
CA ASP A 96 21.22 -11.40 -2.64
C ASP A 96 20.76 -12.07 -1.33
N VAL A 97 19.45 -12.01 -1.05
CA VAL A 97 18.83 -12.73 0.07
C VAL A 97 19.01 -14.24 -0.07
N VAL A 98 18.95 -14.77 -1.29
CA VAL A 98 19.26 -16.16 -1.63
C VAL A 98 20.19 -16.19 -2.83
N SER A 99 20.93 -17.29 -3.01
CA SER A 99 21.79 -17.43 -4.18
C SER A 99 20.95 -17.55 -5.46
N GLU A 100 21.49 -17.06 -6.57
CA GLU A 100 20.86 -17.19 -7.88
C GLU A 100 20.57 -18.65 -8.22
N ALA A 101 21.52 -19.55 -7.98
CA ALA A 101 21.35 -20.99 -8.22
C ALA A 101 20.13 -21.56 -7.46
N GLN A 102 19.92 -21.15 -6.21
CA GLN A 102 18.77 -21.60 -5.42
C GLN A 102 17.45 -21.01 -5.95
N ALA A 103 17.45 -19.73 -6.30
CA ALA A 103 16.28 -19.06 -6.88
C ALA A 103 15.88 -19.69 -8.24
N THR A 104 16.85 -19.97 -9.11
CA THR A 104 16.64 -20.64 -10.40
C THR A 104 16.12 -22.07 -10.23
N ALA A 105 16.63 -22.81 -9.25
CA ALA A 105 16.11 -24.15 -8.95
C ALA A 105 14.63 -24.11 -8.54
N TRP A 106 14.26 -23.18 -7.64
CA TRP A 106 12.86 -22.97 -7.26
C TRP A 106 11.99 -22.52 -8.43
N GLU A 107 12.48 -21.64 -9.28
CA GLU A 107 11.77 -21.22 -10.49
C GLU A 107 11.46 -22.42 -11.41
N ALA A 108 12.46 -23.28 -11.66
CA ALA A 108 12.32 -24.47 -12.49
C ALA A 108 11.30 -25.45 -11.88
N GLU A 109 11.35 -25.68 -10.57
CA GLU A 109 10.38 -26.53 -9.86
C GLU A 109 8.96 -25.99 -9.95
N LEU A 110 8.75 -24.67 -9.77
CA LEU A 110 7.42 -24.05 -9.90
C LEU A 110 6.88 -24.18 -11.34
N LYS A 111 7.71 -23.95 -12.36
CA LYS A 111 7.34 -24.14 -13.78
C LYS A 111 7.01 -25.61 -14.08
N ALA A 112 7.79 -26.55 -13.57
CA ALA A 112 7.53 -27.98 -13.73
C ALA A 112 6.21 -28.37 -13.04
N TYR A 113 5.95 -27.84 -11.85
CA TYR A 113 4.71 -28.09 -11.11
C TYR A 113 3.48 -27.65 -11.90
N THR A 114 3.48 -26.45 -12.50
CA THR A 114 2.34 -25.96 -13.30
C THR A 114 2.15 -26.75 -14.58
N LYS A 115 3.23 -27.20 -15.23
CA LYS A 115 3.17 -28.07 -16.42
C LYS A 115 2.58 -29.45 -16.08
N ASN A 116 2.98 -30.03 -14.95
CA ASN A 116 2.51 -31.36 -14.52
C ASN A 116 1.08 -31.32 -13.95
N HIS A 117 0.58 -30.14 -13.58
CA HIS A 117 -0.77 -29.94 -13.08
C HIS A 117 -1.52 -28.89 -13.93
N PRO A 118 -1.84 -29.18 -15.20
CA PRO A 118 -2.44 -28.18 -16.11
C PRO A 118 -3.84 -27.72 -15.70
N LYS A 119 -4.51 -28.45 -14.81
CA LYS A 119 -5.79 -28.07 -14.20
C LYS A 119 -5.63 -27.19 -12.94
N ALA A 120 -4.40 -26.94 -12.50
CA ALA A 120 -4.13 -26.04 -11.38
C ALA A 120 -4.66 -24.63 -11.70
N TYR A 121 -5.25 -23.99 -10.69
CA TYR A 121 -5.95 -22.74 -10.87
C TYR A 121 -4.96 -21.61 -11.21
N GLY A 122 -5.11 -21.02 -12.40
CA GLY A 122 -4.30 -19.93 -12.89
C GLY A 122 -5.13 -18.85 -13.58
N PHE A 123 -4.70 -17.59 -13.47
CA PHE A 123 -5.36 -16.43 -14.05
C PHE A 123 -4.40 -15.62 -14.93
N PRO A 124 -4.83 -15.13 -16.10
CA PRO A 124 -6.08 -15.50 -16.80
C PRO A 124 -6.05 -16.95 -17.30
N LYS A 125 -7.21 -17.58 -17.54
CA LYS A 125 -7.29 -19.03 -17.86
C LYS A 125 -6.53 -19.43 -19.13
N THR A 126 -6.48 -18.57 -20.15
CA THR A 126 -5.89 -18.88 -21.46
C THR A 126 -4.37 -18.66 -21.51
N ASN A 127 -3.84 -17.77 -20.67
CA ASN A 127 -2.41 -17.54 -20.52
C ASN A 127 -2.11 -17.27 -19.03
N PRO A 128 -2.05 -18.32 -18.18
CA PRO A 128 -1.91 -18.13 -16.75
C PRO A 128 -0.60 -17.45 -16.37
N THR A 129 -0.72 -16.31 -15.68
CA THR A 129 0.41 -15.54 -15.17
C THR A 129 0.46 -15.61 -13.66
N THR A 130 -0.70 -15.62 -13.00
CA THR A 130 -0.85 -15.73 -11.55
C THR A 130 -1.41 -17.10 -11.22
N TYR A 131 -0.70 -17.88 -10.41
CA TYR A 131 -1.07 -19.25 -10.05
C TYR A 131 -1.60 -19.28 -8.62
N SER A 132 -2.87 -19.66 -8.45
CA SER A 132 -3.53 -19.81 -7.15
C SER A 132 -3.16 -21.14 -6.49
N LEU A 133 -1.86 -21.30 -6.32
CA LEU A 133 -1.19 -22.41 -5.66
C LEU A 133 -0.46 -21.84 -4.45
N TYR A 134 -0.47 -22.58 -3.34
CA TYR A 134 -0.06 -22.03 -2.05
C TYR A 134 0.99 -22.88 -1.34
N TRP A 135 1.01 -24.19 -1.58
CA TRP A 135 1.76 -25.17 -0.77
C TRP A 135 2.73 -26.00 -1.59
N THR A 136 3.18 -25.50 -2.73
CA THR A 136 4.24 -26.16 -3.49
C THR A 136 5.53 -26.20 -2.67
N ARG A 137 6.38 -27.21 -2.90
CA ARG A 137 7.66 -27.35 -2.20
C ARG A 137 8.49 -26.06 -2.22
N PRO A 138 8.70 -25.38 -3.37
CA PRO A 138 9.42 -24.10 -3.39
C PRO A 138 8.78 -23.02 -2.53
N GLN A 139 7.45 -22.86 -2.54
CA GLN A 139 6.77 -21.85 -1.71
C GLN A 139 6.97 -22.10 -0.22
N VAL A 140 6.87 -23.34 0.24
CA VAL A 140 7.09 -23.69 1.65
C VAL A 140 8.56 -23.47 2.04
N GLN A 141 9.50 -23.87 1.18
CA GLN A 141 10.94 -23.66 1.41
C GLN A 141 11.30 -22.18 1.46
N ILE A 142 10.81 -21.37 0.52
CA ILE A 142 11.07 -19.92 0.47
C ILE A 142 10.61 -19.25 1.77
N ARG A 143 9.38 -19.53 2.22
CA ARG A 143 8.80 -18.92 3.42
C ARG A 143 9.48 -19.35 4.72
N SER A 144 10.16 -20.50 4.73
CA SER A 144 10.89 -21.01 5.89
C SER A 144 12.40 -20.85 5.76
N HIS A 145 12.90 -20.27 4.67
CA HIS A 145 14.33 -20.14 4.43
C HIS A 145 14.95 -19.16 5.44
N PRO A 146 16.01 -19.52 6.17
CA PRO A 146 16.55 -18.70 7.26
C PRO A 146 16.92 -17.27 6.84
N ARG A 147 17.48 -17.10 5.63
CA ARG A 147 17.83 -15.77 5.09
C ARG A 147 16.60 -14.94 4.72
N VAL A 148 15.53 -15.58 4.23
CA VAL A 148 14.26 -14.90 3.90
C VAL A 148 13.58 -14.45 5.19
N MET A 149 13.52 -15.31 6.20
CA MET A 149 12.99 -14.97 7.53
C MET A 149 13.77 -13.83 8.18
N LYS A 150 15.10 -13.84 8.10
CA LYS A 150 15.95 -12.74 8.59
C LYS A 150 15.68 -11.43 7.82
N ALA A 151 15.52 -11.48 6.50
CA ALA A 151 15.16 -10.30 5.71
C ALA A 151 13.79 -9.74 6.09
N MET A 152 12.79 -10.61 6.28
CA MET A 152 11.45 -10.24 6.75
C MET A 152 11.48 -9.61 8.14
N ASN A 153 12.25 -10.18 9.08
CA ASN A 153 12.41 -9.62 10.43
C ASN A 153 13.10 -8.24 10.40
N ALA A 154 14.12 -8.08 9.55
CA ALA A 154 14.83 -6.81 9.41
C ALA A 154 13.87 -5.66 9.02
N VAL A 155 12.94 -5.92 8.10
CA VAL A 155 11.96 -4.92 7.65
C VAL A 155 10.74 -4.81 8.56
N SER A 156 10.36 -5.85 9.30
CA SER A 156 9.26 -5.75 10.27
C SER A 156 9.59 -4.82 11.43
N ARG A 157 10.86 -4.75 11.81
CA ARG A 157 11.39 -3.85 12.86
C ARG A 157 11.44 -2.37 12.47
N LEU A 158 11.07 -2.03 11.24
CA LEU A 158 10.85 -0.63 10.85
C LEU A 158 9.59 -0.05 11.49
N TRP A 159 8.65 -0.92 11.89
CA TRP A 159 7.44 -0.54 12.61
C TRP A 159 7.70 -0.42 14.10
N HIS A 160 6.88 0.39 14.77
CA HIS A 160 6.90 0.50 16.22
C HIS A 160 5.49 0.53 16.80
N VAL A 161 5.42 0.31 18.11
CA VAL A 161 4.22 0.31 18.94
C VAL A 161 4.56 1.16 20.17
N GLU A 162 3.76 2.18 20.45
CA GLU A 162 3.96 3.05 21.62
C GLU A 162 3.20 2.50 22.85
N ASP A 163 1.97 2.00 22.65
CA ASP A 163 1.15 1.39 23.69
C ASP A 163 1.31 -0.14 23.68
N GLU A 164 2.43 -0.61 24.24
CA GLU A 164 2.75 -2.04 24.34
C GLU A 164 1.68 -2.83 25.12
N ALA A 165 0.96 -2.19 26.06
CA ALA A 165 -0.09 -2.84 26.84
C ALA A 165 -1.43 -2.97 26.08
N GLY A 166 -1.68 -2.06 25.13
CA GLY A 166 -2.93 -1.98 24.37
C GLY A 166 -2.87 -2.50 22.94
N CYS A 167 -1.67 -2.73 22.38
CA CYS A 167 -1.46 -3.26 21.03
C CYS A 167 -1.33 -4.80 21.01
N LEU A 168 -1.84 -5.43 19.94
CA LEU A 168 -1.87 -6.89 19.79
C LEU A 168 -0.70 -7.46 18.97
N PHE A 169 0.28 -6.63 18.59
CA PHE A 169 1.37 -7.07 17.73
C PHE A 169 2.63 -7.44 18.51
N ASP A 170 3.08 -8.67 18.30
CA ASP A 170 4.46 -9.09 18.55
C ASP A 170 5.29 -8.81 17.28
N LEU A 171 6.19 -7.84 17.35
CA LEU A 171 7.05 -7.45 16.22
C LEU A 171 8.26 -8.38 16.02
N ASP A 172 8.54 -9.28 16.97
CA ASP A 172 9.61 -10.28 16.90
C ASP A 172 9.18 -11.55 16.17
N SER A 173 7.89 -11.86 16.21
CA SER A 173 7.31 -13.03 15.56
C SER A 173 6.86 -12.77 14.11
N GLN A 174 6.91 -13.83 13.30
CA GLN A 174 6.43 -13.82 11.92
C GLN A 174 5.41 -14.94 11.72
N VAL A 175 4.32 -14.63 11.03
CA VAL A 175 3.28 -15.61 10.66
C VAL A 175 3.36 -15.87 9.16
N VAL A 176 3.18 -17.13 8.77
CA VAL A 176 3.13 -17.50 7.36
C VAL A 176 1.79 -17.10 6.76
N TYR A 177 1.79 -16.05 5.94
CA TYR A 177 0.68 -15.75 5.03
C TYR A 177 0.92 -16.44 3.67
N ALA A 178 0.13 -17.47 3.38
CA ALA A 178 0.30 -18.27 2.17
C ALA A 178 -0.30 -17.54 0.95
N ASP A 179 0.55 -16.91 0.15
CA ASP A 179 0.16 -16.27 -1.10
C ASP A 179 0.59 -17.06 -2.35
N ARG A 180 0.04 -16.65 -3.47
CA ARG A 180 0.23 -17.13 -4.84
C ARG A 180 1.65 -16.85 -5.33
N PHE A 181 1.97 -17.34 -6.52
CA PHE A 181 3.16 -16.90 -7.25
C PHE A 181 2.80 -16.46 -8.68
N ARG A 182 3.70 -15.68 -9.27
CA ARG A 182 3.52 -15.11 -10.61
C ARG A 182 4.64 -15.55 -11.54
N ILE A 183 4.29 -16.07 -12.71
CA ILE A 183 5.19 -16.33 -13.84
C ILE A 183 4.69 -15.49 -15.01
N ARG A 184 5.32 -14.33 -15.22
CA ARG A 184 5.00 -13.42 -16.32
C ARG A 184 5.86 -13.76 -17.54
N ARG A 185 5.24 -13.93 -18.71
CA ARG A 185 5.96 -14.19 -19.95
C ARG A 185 6.28 -12.86 -20.65
N PRO A 186 7.37 -12.79 -21.44
CA PRO A 186 7.60 -11.64 -22.31
C PRO A 186 6.41 -11.40 -23.25
N GLY A 187 5.98 -10.15 -23.39
CA GLY A 187 4.86 -9.76 -24.25
C GLY A 187 3.81 -8.90 -23.54
N LEU A 188 2.71 -8.64 -24.25
CA LEU A 188 1.58 -7.89 -23.74
C LEU A 188 0.79 -8.76 -22.75
N GLU A 189 0.62 -8.28 -21.52
CA GLU A 189 -0.12 -9.00 -20.48
C GLU A 189 -0.95 -8.05 -19.63
N TYR A 190 -1.86 -8.62 -18.87
CA TYR A 190 -2.71 -7.95 -17.88
C TYR A 190 -1.88 -7.07 -16.93
N THR A 191 -2.26 -5.80 -16.84
CA THR A 191 -1.71 -4.82 -15.90
C THR A 191 -2.76 -4.40 -14.89
N LEU A 192 -2.31 -4.01 -13.71
CA LEU A 192 -3.15 -3.40 -12.69
C LEU A 192 -2.91 -1.88 -12.71
N ASN A 193 -3.98 -1.12 -12.52
CA ASN A 193 -3.88 0.30 -12.24
C ASN A 193 -3.26 0.52 -10.85
N ALA A 194 -2.76 1.73 -10.60
CA ALA A 194 -2.28 2.10 -9.27
C ALA A 194 -3.39 1.92 -8.23
N HIS A 195 -3.07 1.25 -7.14
CA HIS A 195 -3.99 0.99 -6.04
C HIS A 195 -3.23 0.78 -4.73
N GLN A 196 -3.96 0.81 -3.63
CA GLN A 196 -3.53 0.34 -2.32
C GLN A 196 -4.47 -0.78 -1.87
N ASP A 197 -3.90 -1.86 -1.36
CA ASP A 197 -4.67 -2.95 -0.75
C ASP A 197 -5.03 -2.62 0.71
N SER A 198 -5.56 -3.62 1.42
CA SER A 198 -5.87 -3.58 2.85
C SER A 198 -6.96 -2.54 3.18
N GLY A 199 -8.08 -2.64 2.48
CA GLY A 199 -9.27 -1.80 2.63
C GLY A 199 -9.27 -0.63 1.66
N ALA A 200 -10.42 0.04 1.54
CA ALA A 200 -10.56 1.29 0.82
C ALA A 200 -11.25 2.36 1.68
N ILE A 201 -12.59 2.35 1.69
CA ILE A 201 -13.40 3.32 2.44
C ILE A 201 -13.21 3.18 3.96
N GLU A 202 -12.80 2.00 4.40
CA GLU A 202 -12.51 1.67 5.80
C GLU A 202 -11.48 2.63 6.41
N ARG A 203 -10.55 3.20 5.62
CA ARG A 203 -9.59 4.20 6.12
C ARG A 203 -10.23 5.46 6.69
N TRP A 204 -11.44 5.79 6.25
CA TRP A 204 -12.23 6.89 6.81
C TRP A 204 -13.35 6.38 7.70
N GLU A 205 -13.98 5.26 7.37
CA GLU A 205 -15.19 4.81 8.06
C GLU A 205 -14.89 4.08 9.38
N ASP A 206 -13.92 3.16 9.40
CA ASP A 206 -13.56 2.41 10.59
C ASP A 206 -12.85 3.33 11.60
N PRO A 207 -13.33 3.47 12.85
CA PRO A 207 -12.70 4.37 13.82
C PRO A 207 -11.25 4.03 14.15
N SER A 208 -10.91 2.74 14.27
CA SER A 208 -9.54 2.30 14.56
C SER A 208 -8.62 2.56 13.37
N TYR A 209 -9.06 2.24 12.15
CA TYR A 209 -8.25 2.51 10.97
C TYR A 209 -8.10 4.01 10.73
N ARG A 210 -9.17 4.78 10.90
CA ARG A 210 -9.15 6.24 10.80
C ARG A 210 -8.19 6.89 11.80
N ALA A 211 -8.10 6.36 13.03
CA ALA A 211 -7.19 6.87 14.05
C ALA A 211 -5.71 6.82 13.61
N CYS A 212 -5.34 5.90 12.72
CA CYS A 212 -3.99 5.85 12.12
C CYS A 212 -3.67 7.16 11.36
N TYR A 213 -4.67 7.86 10.84
CA TYR A 213 -4.53 9.03 9.99
C TYR A 213 -4.93 10.34 10.70
N GLN A 214 -5.15 10.30 12.02
CA GLN A 214 -5.72 11.41 12.79
C GLN A 214 -4.93 12.72 12.62
N LYS A 215 -3.60 12.65 12.64
CA LYS A 215 -2.72 13.82 12.43
C LYS A 215 -2.95 14.51 11.08
N ILE A 216 -3.27 13.75 10.03
CA ILE A 216 -3.59 14.29 8.71
C ILE A 216 -4.90 15.10 8.77
N PHE A 217 -5.94 14.54 9.38
CA PHE A 217 -7.24 15.20 9.51
C PHE A 217 -7.20 16.43 10.43
N GLU A 218 -6.24 16.48 11.35
CA GLU A 218 -5.94 17.65 12.19
C GLU A 218 -5.10 18.74 11.46
N GLY A 219 -4.78 18.57 10.18
CA GLY A 219 -3.95 19.53 9.45
C GLY A 219 -2.48 19.54 9.89
N LYS A 220 -2.00 18.42 10.43
CA LYS A 220 -0.63 18.19 10.91
C LYS A 220 -0.03 16.96 10.26
N TRP A 221 -0.17 16.84 8.94
CA TRP A 221 0.34 15.66 8.21
C TRP A 221 1.86 15.50 8.36
N GLU A 222 2.58 16.57 8.68
CA GLU A 222 4.01 16.53 8.98
C GLU A 222 4.31 15.59 10.17
N ASP A 223 3.42 15.58 11.17
CA ASP A 223 3.49 14.76 12.37
C ASP A 223 2.88 13.35 12.18
N TYR A 224 2.33 13.05 11.00
CA TYR A 224 1.82 11.70 10.71
C TYR A 224 2.97 10.71 10.62
N ASP A 225 2.86 9.64 11.41
CA ASP A 225 3.77 8.51 11.35
C ASP A 225 3.10 7.31 10.67
N ALA A 226 3.64 6.91 9.51
CA ALA A 226 3.12 5.79 8.75
C ALA A 226 3.52 4.42 9.34
N TRP A 227 4.51 4.38 10.24
CA TRP A 227 5.15 3.20 10.81
C TRP A 227 4.69 2.89 12.25
N ALA A 228 3.77 3.69 12.79
CA ALA A 228 3.06 3.38 14.03
C ALA A 228 2.00 2.28 13.79
N ALA A 229 2.07 1.19 14.57
CA ALA A 229 1.21 0.02 14.40
C ALA A 229 0.00 -0.02 15.35
N ASP A 230 -0.02 0.83 16.39
CA ASP A 230 -0.95 0.79 17.52
C ASP A 230 -2.41 0.62 17.11
N HIS A 231 -2.91 1.56 16.32
CA HIS A 231 -4.29 1.57 15.85
C HIS A 231 -4.57 0.54 14.74
N ARG A 232 -3.55 0.11 14.00
CA ARG A 232 -3.69 -0.87 12.91
C ARG A 232 -4.04 -2.25 13.41
N SER A 233 -3.66 -2.59 14.64
CA SER A 233 -3.99 -3.87 15.28
C SER A 233 -5.50 -4.09 15.45
N LYS A 234 -6.27 -3.00 15.54
CA LYS A 234 -7.73 -3.02 15.74
C LYS A 234 -8.51 -2.54 14.51
N ALA A 235 -7.80 -2.20 13.43
CA ALA A 235 -8.39 -1.70 12.19
C ALA A 235 -9.16 -2.80 11.46
N LYS A 236 -10.39 -2.49 11.08
CA LYS A 236 -11.19 -3.37 10.20
C LYS A 236 -10.97 -2.96 8.76
N THR A 237 -10.40 -3.86 7.95
CA THR A 237 -10.10 -3.62 6.53
C THR A 237 -11.22 -4.08 5.58
N ASP A 238 -12.29 -4.69 6.11
CA ASP A 238 -13.50 -5.08 5.38
C ASP A 238 -14.70 -4.90 6.30
N LEU A 239 -15.30 -3.70 6.26
CA LEU A 239 -16.51 -3.40 7.03
C LEU A 239 -17.77 -4.01 6.39
N TYR A 240 -17.67 -4.45 5.14
CA TYR A 240 -18.79 -4.85 4.30
C TYR A 240 -18.88 -6.37 4.11
N TYR A 241 -18.02 -7.13 4.81
CA TYR A 241 -18.00 -8.60 4.81
C TYR A 241 -17.96 -9.20 3.41
N THR A 242 -17.18 -8.59 2.52
CA THR A 242 -17.07 -9.01 1.12
C THR A 242 -16.45 -10.41 0.98
N GLY A 243 -15.67 -10.83 1.98
CA GLY A 243 -14.90 -12.08 1.96
C GLY A 243 -13.69 -12.04 1.03
N GLN A 244 -13.36 -10.87 0.46
CA GLN A 244 -12.24 -10.68 -0.46
C GLN A 244 -11.01 -10.05 0.22
N SER A 245 -11.12 -9.70 1.50
CA SER A 245 -10.05 -9.01 2.22
C SER A 245 -8.89 -9.92 2.53
N CYS A 246 -7.71 -9.31 2.65
CA CYS A 246 -6.62 -9.95 3.35
C CYS A 246 -7.00 -10.09 4.82
N SER A 247 -7.08 -11.33 5.31
CA SER A 247 -7.40 -11.65 6.70
C SER A 247 -6.25 -11.39 7.67
N ALA A 248 -5.09 -10.96 7.18
CA ALA A 248 -3.90 -10.69 7.97
C ALA A 248 -3.54 -9.19 7.91
N PHE A 249 -3.09 -8.66 9.06
CA PHE A 249 -2.27 -7.46 9.03
C PHE A 249 -0.93 -7.79 8.39
N ARG A 250 -0.54 -7.02 7.38
CA ARG A 250 0.75 -7.12 6.71
C ARG A 250 1.48 -5.80 6.94
N SER A 251 2.55 -5.84 7.73
CA SER A 251 3.42 -4.68 7.95
C SER A 251 4.02 -4.19 6.63
N LEU A 252 4.42 -5.13 5.76
CA LEU A 252 4.84 -4.85 4.40
C LEU A 252 4.30 -5.93 3.46
N GLN A 253 4.02 -5.54 2.21
CA GLN A 253 3.92 -6.51 1.12
C GLN A 253 5.32 -6.78 0.56
N GLY A 254 5.52 -7.95 -0.03
CA GLY A 254 6.80 -8.29 -0.65
C GLY A 254 6.75 -9.58 -1.45
N TRP A 255 7.78 -9.78 -2.25
CA TRP A 255 8.01 -11.03 -2.99
C TRP A 255 9.50 -11.28 -3.14
N LEU A 256 9.84 -12.56 -3.31
CA LEU A 256 11.18 -12.98 -3.70
C LEU A 256 11.24 -13.09 -5.23
N SER A 257 12.21 -12.43 -5.86
CA SER A 257 12.45 -12.60 -7.29
C SER A 257 13.08 -13.97 -7.55
N LEU A 258 12.48 -14.74 -8.46
CA LEU A 258 13.00 -16.04 -8.91
C LEU A 258 13.61 -15.98 -10.31
N SER A 259 13.59 -14.80 -10.93
CA SER A 259 14.16 -14.52 -12.24
C SER A 259 14.73 -13.11 -12.29
N HIS A 260 15.57 -12.84 -13.29
CA HIS A 260 16.06 -11.50 -13.58
C HIS A 260 14.95 -10.65 -14.18
N THR A 261 14.76 -9.46 -13.63
CA THR A 261 13.85 -8.46 -14.18
C THR A 261 14.49 -7.08 -14.14
N SER A 262 14.32 -6.33 -15.22
CA SER A 262 14.79 -4.94 -15.33
C SER A 262 13.61 -3.96 -15.27
N PRO A 263 13.87 -2.67 -14.96
CA PRO A 263 12.87 -1.63 -15.13
C PRO A 263 12.18 -1.70 -16.49
N ASN A 264 10.87 -1.48 -16.52
CA ASN A 264 10.01 -1.56 -17.72
C ASN A 264 9.79 -2.95 -18.32
N SER A 265 10.33 -4.03 -17.72
CA SER A 265 10.12 -5.41 -18.17
C SER A 265 8.92 -6.09 -17.50
N GLY A 266 7.85 -5.33 -17.27
CA GLY A 266 6.65 -5.86 -16.62
C GLY A 266 6.77 -6.08 -15.10
N THR A 267 7.65 -5.33 -14.45
CA THR A 267 7.89 -5.32 -13.00
C THR A 267 6.85 -4.47 -12.24
N LEU A 268 7.06 -4.30 -10.93
CA LEU A 268 6.31 -3.37 -10.09
C LEU A 268 6.70 -1.92 -10.39
N ARG A 269 5.73 -1.02 -10.26
CA ARG A 269 5.94 0.43 -10.14
C ARG A 269 5.40 0.89 -8.79
N LEU A 270 6.14 1.76 -8.12
CA LEU A 270 5.77 2.37 -6.84
C LEU A 270 5.84 3.88 -6.95
N LEU A 271 5.17 4.56 -6.02
CA LEU A 271 5.36 5.98 -5.77
C LEU A 271 6.11 6.12 -4.43
N PRO A 272 7.44 6.25 -4.43
CA PRO A 272 8.26 6.16 -3.22
C PRO A 272 8.24 7.45 -2.38
N SER A 273 7.07 7.79 -1.85
CA SER A 273 6.87 8.90 -0.90
C SER A 273 5.68 8.58 0.00
N LEU A 274 5.92 7.83 1.07
CA LEU A 274 4.86 7.20 1.86
C LEU A 274 3.99 8.24 2.57
N LYS A 275 4.61 9.15 3.32
CA LYS A 275 3.90 10.15 4.14
C LYS A 275 3.07 11.11 3.28
N LEU A 276 3.70 11.74 2.28
CA LEU A 276 3.04 12.77 1.46
C LEU A 276 1.90 12.18 0.63
N THR A 277 2.10 11.02 0.01
CA THR A 277 1.07 10.40 -0.83
C THR A 277 -0.12 9.92 -0.01
N THR A 278 0.13 9.34 1.17
CA THR A 278 -0.93 8.95 2.11
C THR A 278 -1.72 10.18 2.55
N ALA A 279 -1.04 11.25 2.99
CA ALA A 279 -1.69 12.48 3.41
C ALA A 279 -2.57 13.08 2.29
N TYR A 280 -2.06 13.09 1.05
CA TYR A 280 -2.79 13.60 -0.11
C TYR A 280 -4.06 12.81 -0.35
N GLN A 281 -3.94 11.49 -0.36
CA GLN A 281 -5.06 10.58 -0.59
C GLN A 281 -6.13 10.70 0.51
N MET A 282 -5.72 10.77 1.78
CA MET A 282 -6.64 10.90 2.91
C MET A 282 -7.40 12.23 2.91
N LEU A 283 -6.77 13.32 2.46
CA LEU A 283 -7.41 14.64 2.31
C LEU A 283 -8.16 14.81 0.99
N ARG A 284 -7.91 13.98 -0.02
CA ARG A 284 -8.51 14.17 -1.35
C ARG A 284 -10.05 14.24 -1.36
N PRO A 285 -10.80 13.44 -0.58
CA PRO A 285 -12.25 13.59 -0.45
C PRO A 285 -12.72 15.02 -0.13
N TYR A 286 -11.89 15.81 0.56
CA TYR A 286 -12.22 17.18 0.98
C TYR A 286 -11.83 18.26 -0.02
N PHE A 287 -11.00 17.95 -1.03
CA PHE A 287 -10.48 18.93 -1.99
C PHE A 287 -10.69 18.51 -3.45
N ILE A 288 -11.52 17.48 -3.70
CA ILE A 288 -11.79 16.95 -5.04
C ILE A 288 -12.59 17.92 -5.92
N LEU A 289 -13.29 18.89 -5.33
CA LEU A 289 -14.09 19.89 -6.03
C LEU A 289 -13.29 21.19 -6.20
N ASN A 290 -12.58 21.31 -7.33
CA ASN A 290 -11.80 22.51 -7.69
C ASN A 290 -10.79 22.93 -6.61
N GLU A 291 -10.13 21.96 -5.96
CA GLU A 291 -9.16 22.20 -4.88
C GLU A 291 -9.69 23.05 -3.71
N SER A 292 -11.02 23.14 -3.57
CA SER A 292 -11.69 23.89 -2.52
C SER A 292 -12.18 22.94 -1.44
N PHE A 293 -12.05 23.35 -0.18
CA PHE A 293 -12.52 22.55 0.95
C PHE A 293 -14.03 22.31 0.87
N ASP A 294 -14.40 21.04 0.90
CA ASP A 294 -15.78 20.56 1.00
C ASP A 294 -15.83 19.38 1.98
N ASN A 295 -16.51 19.55 3.12
CA ASN A 295 -16.80 18.45 4.03
C ASN A 295 -18.23 17.92 3.89
N THR A 296 -19.02 18.42 2.94
CA THR A 296 -20.46 18.10 2.84
C THR A 296 -20.82 17.17 1.69
N THR A 297 -20.09 17.19 0.58
CA THR A 297 -20.43 16.34 -0.57
C THR A 297 -19.88 14.92 -0.32
N PRO A 298 -20.71 13.85 -0.43
CA PRO A 298 -20.30 12.47 -0.11
C PRO A 298 -19.45 11.84 -1.23
N LEU A 299 -18.31 12.46 -1.54
CA LEU A 299 -17.36 12.02 -2.57
C LEU A 299 -16.12 11.45 -1.90
N PHE A 300 -15.84 10.18 -2.16
CA PHE A 300 -14.62 9.48 -1.73
C PHE A 300 -13.95 8.86 -2.97
N PRO A 301 -13.20 9.66 -3.74
CA PRO A 301 -12.74 9.24 -5.05
C PRO A 301 -11.81 8.02 -4.95
N GLY A 302 -12.21 6.91 -5.59
CA GLY A 302 -11.44 5.67 -5.59
C GLY A 302 -11.68 4.73 -4.40
N ALA A 303 -12.46 5.16 -3.39
CA ALA A 303 -12.75 4.40 -2.19
C ALA A 303 -14.24 4.00 -2.16
N THR A 304 -14.60 3.08 -3.05
CA THR A 304 -15.97 2.56 -3.15
C THR A 304 -16.24 1.58 -2.00
N PRO A 305 -17.38 1.71 -1.27
CA PRO A 305 -17.81 0.70 -0.32
C PRO A 305 -17.82 -0.70 -0.91
N ALA A 306 -17.35 -1.70 -0.15
CA ALA A 306 -17.17 -3.09 -0.58
C ALA A 306 -16.13 -3.33 -1.70
N ASP A 307 -15.41 -2.31 -2.20
CA ASP A 307 -14.19 -2.50 -2.97
C ASP A 307 -12.99 -2.40 -2.03
N LEU A 308 -12.24 -3.48 -1.86
CA LEU A 308 -11.15 -3.55 -0.87
C LEU A 308 -9.79 -3.07 -1.41
N GLN A 309 -9.78 -2.60 -2.66
CA GLN A 309 -8.65 -1.92 -3.26
C GLN A 309 -8.98 -0.44 -3.42
N PHE A 310 -8.24 0.40 -2.70
CA PHE A 310 -8.33 1.83 -2.88
C PHE A 310 -7.63 2.22 -4.19
N LYS A 311 -8.40 2.77 -5.13
CA LYS A 311 -7.93 3.16 -6.47
C LYS A 311 -7.92 4.68 -6.56
N PRO A 312 -6.95 5.35 -5.90
CA PRO A 312 -6.93 6.80 -5.86
C PRO A 312 -6.95 7.36 -7.30
N PRO A 313 -7.72 8.43 -7.55
CA PRO A 313 -7.72 9.06 -8.86
C PRO A 313 -6.29 9.47 -9.20
N THR A 314 -5.88 9.22 -10.44
CA THR A 314 -4.58 9.72 -10.93
C THR A 314 -4.53 11.22 -10.68
N PRO A 315 -3.52 11.74 -9.95
CA PRO A 315 -3.42 13.17 -9.71
C PRO A 315 -3.43 13.92 -11.05
N SER A 316 -4.09 15.08 -11.10
CA SER A 316 -3.96 16.01 -12.23
C SER A 316 -2.54 16.57 -12.34
N ILE A 317 -1.75 16.45 -11.27
CA ILE A 317 -0.30 16.63 -11.27
C ILE A 317 0.30 15.42 -11.98
N ARG A 318 0.92 15.63 -13.15
CA ARG A 318 1.71 14.60 -13.81
C ARG A 318 2.89 14.25 -12.90
N ILE A 319 2.77 13.12 -12.21
CA ILE A 319 3.88 12.44 -11.53
C ILE A 319 4.66 11.62 -12.55
#